data_AF-A0A1E1F7U0-F1
#
_entry.id   AF-A0A1E1F7U0-F1
#
_cell.length_a   1.000
_cell.length_b   1.000
_cell.length_c   1.000
_cell.angle_alpha   90.00
_cell.angle_beta   90.00
_cell.angle_gamma   90.00
#
_symmetry.space_group_name_H-M   'P 1'
#
loop_
_entity.id
_entity.type
_entity.pdbx_description
1 polymer ?
#
loop_
_entity_poly.entity_id
_entity_poly.type
_entity_poly.pdbx_seq_one_letter_code
_entity_poly.pdbx_strand_id
1 'polypeptide(L)'
;MTQPEQTQDRPRPADPADQDPATDAGIPDTPPPAKTIKARPRTLAIMAAIFIAGSLLILYAWRLWPFTSTMVQTENAYVRGQITAMAPQVAGYVVEANVRDFAHVRRGQVLLRIDDRIYRQQLDAALAQLKVAEAELRNWPQTVAQNEAALRTRQADLAQANAERARARADIARV
;
A
#
# COMPACT_ATOMS: atom_id res chain seq x y z
N MET A 1 -14.35 65.33 -2.68
CA MET A 1 -14.94 66.41 -3.49
C MET A 1 -16.29 65.91 -3.99
N THR A 2 -17.33 66.77 -3.88
CA THR A 2 -18.62 66.73 -4.60
C THR A 2 -19.50 65.48 -4.33
N GLN A 3 -20.47 65.44 -3.39
CA GLN A 3 -21.62 66.35 -3.12
C GLN A 3 -22.66 66.34 -4.28
N PRO A 4 -23.94 66.71 -4.09
CA PRO A 4 -25.03 66.20 -3.21
C PRO A 4 -26.40 66.16 -3.97
N GLU A 5 -27.51 66.51 -3.29
CA GLU A 5 -28.81 67.02 -3.79
C GLU A 5 -29.92 65.97 -4.03
N GLN A 6 -31.20 66.10 -3.62
CA GLN A 6 -32.09 67.16 -3.09
C GLN A 6 -33.22 66.46 -2.29
N THR A 7 -33.77 66.94 -1.16
CA THR A 7 -34.68 68.10 -0.93
C THR A 7 -36.06 67.96 -1.60
N GLN A 8 -37.14 67.93 -0.80
CA GLN A 8 -38.46 68.62 -1.00
C GLN A 8 -39.38 68.13 0.15
N ASP A 9 -39.79 68.86 1.19
CA ASP A 9 -40.43 70.19 1.39
C ASP A 9 -41.95 70.26 1.04
N ARG A 10 -42.77 70.21 2.13
CA ARG A 10 -44.09 70.89 2.37
C ARG A 10 -45.39 70.45 1.65
N PRO A 11 -46.60 70.95 2.06
CA PRO A 11 -47.17 71.27 3.39
C PRO A 11 -48.67 70.84 3.59
N ARG A 12 -49.19 71.14 4.80
CA ARG A 12 -50.56 71.04 5.39
C ARG A 12 -51.70 71.73 4.60
N PRO A 13 -52.99 71.36 4.80
CA PRO A 13 -53.93 72.09 5.73
C PRO A 13 -54.85 71.13 6.54
N ALA A 14 -55.08 71.29 7.85
CA ALA A 14 -56.08 72.14 8.56
C ALA A 14 -57.56 71.69 8.44
N ASP A 15 -58.03 71.00 9.49
CA ASP A 15 -59.32 71.02 10.26
C ASP A 15 -60.62 71.65 9.67
N PRO A 16 -61.85 71.29 10.13
CA PRO A 16 -62.22 71.30 11.56
C PRO A 16 -63.35 70.37 12.10
N ALA A 17 -63.36 70.29 13.44
CA ALA A 17 -64.53 70.31 14.36
C ALA A 17 -65.58 69.17 14.36
N ASP A 18 -65.70 68.48 15.50
CA ASP A 18 -66.84 68.62 16.43
C ASP A 18 -66.61 67.75 17.68
N GLN A 19 -66.34 68.37 18.85
CA GLN A 19 -67.30 68.63 19.94
C GLN A 19 -67.53 67.45 20.91
N ASP A 20 -66.74 67.51 21.98
CA ASP A 20 -66.97 67.00 23.35
C ASP A 20 -68.30 67.53 23.95
N PRO A 21 -68.90 66.94 25.03
CA PRO A 21 -68.29 67.10 26.36
C PRO A 21 -68.64 66.11 27.51
N ALA A 22 -67.80 66.28 28.55
CA ALA A 22 -68.08 66.25 30.00
C ALA A 22 -67.86 64.93 30.76
N THR A 23 -66.82 64.83 31.62
CA THR A 23 -66.79 65.23 33.07
C THR A 23 -67.04 63.98 33.94
N ASP A 24 -66.31 63.57 34.98
CA ASP A 24 -65.26 64.14 35.85
C ASP A 24 -64.77 63.03 36.83
N ALA A 25 -63.66 63.32 37.52
CA ALA A 25 -63.22 62.83 38.84
C ALA A 25 -62.22 61.64 38.95
N GLY A 26 -60.97 61.98 39.30
CA GLY A 26 -60.30 61.48 40.52
C GLY A 26 -59.29 60.31 40.45
N ILE A 27 -57.99 60.61 40.67
CA ILE A 27 -56.83 59.71 40.97
C ILE A 27 -56.65 59.74 42.53
N PRO A 28 -56.08 58.76 43.32
CA PRO A 28 -54.78 58.07 43.10
C PRO A 28 -54.44 56.67 43.73
N ASP A 29 -53.36 56.08 43.18
CA ASP A 29 -52.26 55.24 43.72
C ASP A 29 -52.43 54.07 44.72
N THR A 30 -51.96 52.85 44.32
CA THR A 30 -50.99 52.00 45.07
C THR A 30 -50.50 50.79 44.23
N PRO A 31 -49.22 50.32 44.35
CA PRO A 31 -48.61 49.33 43.45
C PRO A 31 -48.91 47.88 43.86
N PRO A 32 -49.09 46.93 42.92
CA PRO A 32 -49.43 45.56 43.26
C PRO A 32 -48.19 44.66 43.54
N PRO A 33 -48.26 43.75 44.52
CA PRO A 33 -47.19 42.80 44.84
C PRO A 33 -47.13 41.61 43.87
N ALA A 34 -45.93 41.21 43.46
CA ALA A 34 -45.71 40.07 42.56
C ALA A 34 -46.06 38.73 43.23
N LYS A 35 -47.12 38.10 42.74
CA LYS A 35 -47.66 36.83 43.25
C LYS A 35 -46.95 35.64 42.59
N THR A 36 -46.03 34.98 43.31
CA THR A 36 -45.39 33.73 42.83
C THR A 36 -46.32 32.54 43.05
N ILE A 37 -46.77 31.92 41.95
CA ILE A 37 -47.71 30.80 41.94
C ILE A 37 -46.92 29.50 42.17
N LYS A 38 -47.17 28.79 43.28
CA LYS A 38 -46.65 27.43 43.50
C LYS A 38 -47.30 26.48 42.49
N ALA A 39 -46.54 26.03 41.50
CA ALA A 39 -47.00 25.05 40.52
C ALA A 39 -47.33 23.71 41.21
N ARG A 40 -48.51 23.14 40.92
CA ARG A 40 -48.92 21.82 41.42
C ARG A 40 -48.05 20.74 40.74
N PRO A 41 -47.60 19.68 41.46
CA PRO A 41 -46.66 18.68 40.91
C PRO A 41 -47.24 17.93 39.71
N ARG A 42 -48.57 17.76 39.66
CA ARG A 42 -49.26 17.18 38.49
C ARG A 42 -49.17 18.07 37.25
N THR A 43 -49.34 19.39 37.40
CA THR A 43 -49.23 20.35 36.29
C THR A 43 -47.79 20.44 35.80
N LEU A 44 -46.81 20.39 36.72
CA LEU A 44 -45.40 20.34 36.37
C LEU A 44 -45.03 19.03 35.66
N ALA A 45 -45.56 17.89 36.11
CA ALA A 45 -45.37 16.60 35.45
C ALA A 45 -45.99 16.56 34.05
N ILE A 46 -47.18 17.14 33.86
CA ILE A 46 -47.84 17.24 32.55
C ILE A 46 -47.05 18.18 31.63
N MET A 47 -46.58 19.33 32.12
CA MET A 47 -45.72 20.23 31.34
C MET A 47 -44.40 19.56 30.96
N ALA A 48 -43.76 18.83 31.87
CA ALA A 48 -42.54 18.08 31.59
C ALA A 48 -42.76 16.97 30.57
N ALA A 49 -43.88 16.23 30.67
CA ALA A 49 -44.23 15.20 29.70
C ALA A 49 -44.48 15.77 28.30
N ILE A 50 -45.19 16.90 28.19
CA ILE A 50 -45.39 17.60 26.93
C ILE A 50 -44.07 18.11 26.37
N PHE A 51 -43.19 18.65 27.22
CA PHE A 51 -41.87 19.11 26.80
C PHE A 51 -41.00 17.96 26.27
N ILE A 52 -40.96 16.83 26.99
CA ILE A 52 -40.21 15.63 26.57
C ILE A 52 -40.78 15.06 25.27
N ALA A 53 -42.11 14.96 25.16
CA ALA A 53 -42.77 14.48 23.94
C ALA A 53 -42.51 15.42 22.75
N GLY A 54 -42.58 16.74 22.96
CA GLY A 54 -42.26 17.74 21.95
C GLY A 54 -40.80 17.69 21.53
N SER A 55 -39.86 17.59 22.47
CA SER A 55 -38.44 17.42 22.19
C SER A 55 -38.18 16.12 21.41
N LEU A 56 -38.78 15.00 21.80
CA LEU A 56 -38.65 13.73 21.09
C LEU A 56 -39.18 13.82 19.66
N LEU A 57 -40.32 14.50 19.45
CA LEU A 57 -40.90 14.72 18.12
C LEU A 57 -39.98 15.57 17.24
N ILE A 58 -39.40 16.63 17.80
CA ILE A 58 -38.45 17.51 17.11
C ILE A 58 -37.16 16.74 16.78
N LEU A 59 -36.60 15.99 17.74
CA LEU A 59 -35.40 15.17 17.53
C LEU A 59 -35.62 14.09 16.47
N TYR A 60 -36.80 13.47 16.44
CA TYR A 60 -37.20 12.50 15.43
C TYR A 60 -37.35 13.16 14.05
N ALA A 61 -38.05 14.30 13.97
CA ALA A 61 -38.25 15.04 12.73
C ALA A 61 -36.93 15.58 12.14
N TRP A 62 -36.00 16.00 12.99
CA TRP A 62 -34.68 16.47 12.59
C TRP A 62 -33.65 15.34 12.38
N ARG A 63 -34.06 14.07 12.55
CA ARG A 63 -33.16 12.89 12.44
C ARG A 63 -31.86 13.07 13.23
N LEU A 64 -31.94 13.67 14.41
CA LEU A 64 -30.78 13.85 15.29
C LEU A 64 -30.49 12.55 16.08
N TRP A 65 -29.27 12.45 16.61
CA TRP A 65 -28.74 11.31 17.38
C TRP A 65 -29.72 10.95 18.52
N PRO A 66 -30.60 9.93 18.38
CA PRO A 66 -30.35 8.48 18.36
C PRO A 66 -31.11 7.73 17.22
N PHE A 67 -31.66 8.46 16.25
CA PHE A 67 -32.46 7.91 15.13
C PHE A 67 -31.72 7.94 13.79
N THR A 68 -30.40 8.17 13.80
CA THR A 68 -29.55 8.11 12.62
C THR A 68 -29.17 6.65 12.33
N SER A 69 -29.62 6.11 11.20
CA SER A 69 -29.15 4.82 10.71
C SER A 69 -27.70 4.98 10.22
N THR A 70 -26.78 4.17 10.74
CA THR A 70 -25.37 4.13 10.30
C THR A 70 -25.17 3.45 8.95
N MET A 71 -26.25 3.05 8.27
CA MET A 71 -26.20 2.51 6.91
C MET A 71 -25.97 3.64 5.90
N VAL A 72 -24.71 3.85 5.57
CA VAL A 72 -24.30 4.66 4.43
C VAL A 72 -24.50 3.81 3.16
N GLN A 73 -25.55 4.09 2.41
CA GLN A 73 -25.75 3.54 1.07
C GLN A 73 -25.09 4.46 0.06
N THR A 74 -24.14 3.93 -0.71
CA THR A 74 -23.51 4.66 -1.82
C THR A 74 -23.35 3.70 -2.98
N GLU A 75 -23.64 4.19 -4.18
CA GLU A 75 -23.45 3.43 -5.43
C GLU A 75 -21.96 3.39 -5.84
N ASN A 76 -21.14 4.26 -5.26
CA ASN A 76 -19.74 4.46 -5.62
C ASN A 76 -18.80 3.95 -4.53
N ALA A 77 -18.73 2.63 -4.37
CA ALA A 77 -17.77 1.98 -3.48
C ALA A 77 -16.69 1.24 -4.29
N TYR A 78 -15.42 1.58 -4.08
CA TYR A 78 -14.29 0.94 -4.75
C TYR A 78 -13.42 0.20 -3.73
N VAL A 79 -13.04 -1.04 -4.06
CA VAL A 79 -12.11 -1.84 -3.27
C VAL A 79 -10.69 -1.59 -3.77
N ARG A 80 -9.79 -1.17 -2.87
CA ARG A 80 -8.35 -1.05 -3.17
C ARG A 80 -7.66 -2.37 -2.86
N GLY A 81 -7.01 -2.95 -3.86
CA GLY A 81 -6.14 -4.12 -3.72
C GLY A 81 -4.69 -3.77 -4.06
N GLN A 82 -3.74 -4.52 -3.51
CA GLN A 82 -2.35 -4.48 -3.96
C GLN A 82 -2.21 -5.37 -5.20
N ILE A 83 -1.80 -4.78 -6.31
CA ILE A 83 -1.59 -5.50 -7.58
C ILE A 83 -0.09 -5.58 -7.81
N THR A 84 0.44 -6.79 -7.98
CA THR A 84 1.84 -7.02 -8.33
C THR A 84 1.88 -7.84 -9.60
N ALA A 85 2.54 -7.30 -10.63
CA ALA A 85 2.78 -8.04 -11.86
C ALA A 85 3.81 -9.14 -11.60
N MET A 86 3.49 -10.36 -12.01
CA MET A 86 4.41 -11.50 -11.96
C MET A 86 4.87 -11.81 -13.38
N ALA A 87 6.18 -11.98 -13.56
CA ALA A 87 6.79 -12.34 -14.82
C ALA A 87 7.74 -13.54 -14.61
N PRO A 88 7.87 -14.42 -15.60
CA PRO A 88 8.86 -15.49 -15.55
C PRO A 88 10.28 -14.92 -15.63
N GLN A 89 11.22 -15.54 -14.93
CA GLN A 89 12.64 -15.17 -14.97
C GLN A 89 13.34 -15.69 -16.24
N VAL A 90 12.74 -16.66 -16.92
CA VAL A 90 13.27 -17.33 -18.10
C VAL A 90 12.35 -17.12 -19.29
N ALA A 91 12.94 -16.92 -20.47
CA ALA A 91 12.19 -16.77 -21.72
C ALA A 91 11.88 -18.15 -22.31
N GLY A 92 10.61 -18.41 -22.64
CA GLY A 92 10.25 -19.68 -23.27
C GLY A 92 8.76 -19.76 -23.59
N TYR A 93 8.39 -20.86 -24.24
CA TYR A 93 7.01 -21.12 -24.59
C TYR A 93 6.24 -21.69 -23.39
N VAL A 94 5.03 -21.19 -23.17
CA VAL A 94 4.14 -21.74 -22.14
C VAL A 94 3.49 -23.02 -22.68
N VAL A 95 3.69 -24.13 -21.97
CA VAL A 95 3.15 -25.45 -22.32
C VAL A 95 1.83 -25.71 -21.58
N GLU A 96 1.67 -25.14 -20.38
CA GLU A 96 0.49 -25.35 -19.55
C GLU A 96 0.16 -24.08 -18.76
N ALA A 97 -1.14 -23.77 -18.67
CA ALA A 97 -1.69 -22.72 -17.83
C ALA A 97 -2.64 -23.37 -16.81
N ASN A 98 -2.24 -23.38 -15.55
CA ASN A 98 -2.88 -24.16 -14.48
C ASN A 98 -3.90 -23.34 -13.69
N VAL A 99 -4.18 -22.11 -14.13
CA VAL A 99 -5.02 -21.14 -13.44
C VAL A 99 -5.99 -20.47 -14.41
N ARG A 100 -7.15 -20.08 -13.90
CA ARG A 100 -8.18 -19.32 -14.62
C ARG A 100 -8.26 -17.91 -14.04
N ASP A 101 -8.84 -16.98 -14.80
CA ASP A 101 -9.01 -15.61 -14.35
C ASP A 101 -9.78 -15.54 -13.02
N PHE A 102 -9.33 -14.64 -12.14
CA PHE A 102 -9.86 -14.44 -10.79
C PHE A 102 -9.81 -15.65 -9.85
N ALA A 103 -9.07 -16.71 -10.20
CA ALA A 103 -8.91 -17.86 -9.32
C ALA A 103 -8.11 -17.50 -8.06
N HIS A 104 -8.53 -18.04 -6.92
CA HIS A 104 -7.80 -17.90 -5.67
C HIS A 104 -6.59 -18.84 -5.67
N VAL A 105 -5.39 -18.28 -5.49
CA VAL A 105 -4.12 -19.03 -5.54
C VAL A 105 -3.36 -18.91 -4.23
N ARG A 106 -2.62 -19.96 -3.87
CA ARG A 106 -1.78 -20.00 -2.67
C ARG A 106 -0.31 -19.77 -3.02
N ARG A 107 0.47 -19.32 -2.04
CA ARG A 107 1.92 -19.16 -2.21
C ARG A 107 2.56 -20.49 -2.61
N GLY A 108 3.38 -20.48 -3.67
CA GLY A 108 4.07 -21.66 -4.18
C GLY A 108 3.24 -22.51 -5.14
N GLN A 109 1.98 -22.14 -5.41
CA GLN A 109 1.18 -22.80 -6.43
C GLN A 109 1.74 -22.52 -7.82
N VAL A 110 1.91 -23.58 -8.62
CA VAL A 110 2.32 -23.47 -10.02
C VAL A 110 1.19 -22.85 -10.82
N LEU A 111 1.45 -21.70 -11.44
CA LEU A 111 0.47 -20.97 -12.25
C LEU A 111 0.62 -21.28 -13.73
N LEU A 112 1.86 -21.31 -14.22
CA LEU A 112 2.19 -21.61 -15.62
C LEU A 112 3.42 -22.51 -15.66
N ARG A 113 3.50 -23.36 -16.68
CA ARG A 113 4.66 -24.21 -16.96
C ARG A 113 5.27 -23.83 -18.30
N ILE A 114 6.56 -23.49 -18.28
CA ILE A 114 7.36 -23.17 -19.46
C ILE A 114 8.02 -24.46 -19.98
N ASP A 115 8.21 -24.57 -21.29
CA ASP A 115 8.93 -25.68 -21.91
C ASP A 115 10.37 -25.71 -21.39
N ASP A 116 10.74 -26.81 -20.73
CA ASP A 116 12.02 -27.00 -20.10
C ASP A 116 13.00 -27.82 -20.94
N ARG A 117 12.62 -28.29 -22.14
CA ARG A 117 13.46 -29.18 -22.96
C ARG A 117 14.81 -28.57 -23.30
N ILE A 118 14.81 -27.32 -23.76
CA ILE A 118 16.05 -26.60 -24.13
C ILE A 118 16.93 -26.41 -22.90
N TYR A 119 16.33 -26.08 -21.75
CA TYR A 119 17.06 -25.89 -20.50
C TYR A 119 17.64 -27.19 -19.95
N ARG A 120 16.90 -28.30 -20.06
CA ARG A 120 17.40 -29.64 -19.70
C ARG A 120 18.56 -30.07 -20.59
N GLN A 121 18.45 -29.86 -21.91
CA GLN A 121 19.55 -30.15 -22.83
C GLN A 121 20.81 -29.33 -22.52
N GLN A 122 20.67 -28.05 -22.19
CA GLN A 122 21.80 -27.22 -21.78
C GLN A 122 22.41 -27.69 -20.44
N LEU A 123 21.56 -28.07 -19.49
CA LEU A 123 22.00 -28.64 -18.22
C LEU A 123 22.78 -29.95 -18.44
N ASP A 124 22.24 -30.86 -19.26
CA ASP A 124 22.88 -32.13 -19.58
C ASP A 124 24.23 -31.92 -20.30
N ALA A 125 24.31 -30.96 -21.22
CA ALA A 125 25.56 -30.58 -21.87
C ALA A 125 26.59 -30.03 -20.88
N ALA A 126 26.18 -29.17 -19.95
CA ALA A 126 27.07 -28.64 -18.91
C ALA A 126 27.55 -29.74 -17.95
N LEU A 127 26.67 -30.66 -17.56
CA LEU A 127 27.02 -31.82 -16.74
C LEU A 127 27.97 -32.78 -17.47
N ALA A 128 27.80 -32.96 -18.78
CA ALA A 128 28.72 -33.75 -19.59
C ALA A 128 30.12 -33.11 -19.66
N GLN A 129 30.19 -31.78 -19.86
CA GLN A 129 31.45 -31.04 -19.82
C GLN A 129 32.14 -31.13 -18.46
N LEU A 130 31.39 -31.04 -17.37
CA LEU A 130 31.91 -31.26 -16.01
C LEU A 130 32.54 -32.64 -15.88
N LYS A 131 31.86 -33.70 -16.34
CA LYS A 131 32.38 -35.08 -16.29
C LYS A 131 33.65 -35.27 -17.12
N VAL A 132 33.76 -34.59 -18.27
CA VAL A 132 34.99 -34.59 -19.09
C VAL A 132 36.14 -33.95 -18.31
N ALA A 133 35.92 -32.76 -17.74
CA ALA A 133 36.94 -32.07 -16.94
C ALA A 133 37.38 -32.89 -15.71
N GLU A 134 36.43 -33.55 -15.03
CA GLU A 134 36.75 -34.48 -13.94
C GLU A 134 37.55 -35.69 -14.42
N ALA A 135 37.25 -36.24 -15.61
CA ALA A 135 38.00 -37.35 -16.18
C ALA A 135 39.43 -36.94 -16.55
N GLU A 136 39.61 -35.74 -17.12
CA GLU A 136 40.93 -35.17 -17.41
C GLU A 136 41.74 -34.98 -16.12
N LEU A 137 41.10 -34.44 -15.07
CA LEU A 137 41.73 -34.30 -13.75
C LEU A 137 42.16 -35.65 -13.17
N ARG A 138 41.32 -36.69 -13.31
CA ARG A 138 41.66 -38.05 -12.88
C ARG A 138 42.80 -38.67 -13.69
N ASN A 139 42.95 -38.31 -14.96
CA ASN A 139 44.06 -38.76 -15.81
C ASN A 139 45.37 -38.02 -15.51
N TRP A 140 45.30 -36.87 -14.84
CA TRP A 140 46.46 -36.00 -14.67
C TRP A 140 47.63 -36.59 -13.87
N PRO A 141 47.41 -37.36 -12.79
CA PRO A 141 48.50 -38.07 -12.10
C PRO A 141 49.25 -39.04 -13.01
N GLN A 142 48.56 -39.67 -13.97
CA GLN A 142 49.20 -40.58 -14.91
C GLN A 142 50.16 -39.84 -15.84
N THR A 143 49.76 -38.65 -16.33
CA THR A 143 50.66 -37.81 -17.14
C THR A 143 51.87 -37.34 -16.33
N VAL A 144 51.66 -36.95 -15.06
CA VAL A 144 52.77 -36.59 -14.17
C VAL A 144 53.74 -37.75 -13.99
N ALA A 145 53.24 -38.96 -13.70
CA ALA A 145 54.07 -40.15 -13.56
C ALA A 145 54.85 -40.50 -14.83
N GLN A 146 54.23 -40.34 -16.01
CA GLN A 146 54.90 -40.52 -17.31
C GLN A 146 56.03 -39.50 -17.51
N ASN A 147 55.77 -38.23 -17.19
CA ASN A 147 56.78 -37.17 -17.28
C ASN A 147 57.95 -37.40 -16.32
N GLU A 148 57.68 -37.84 -15.08
CA GLU A 148 58.71 -38.20 -14.11
C GLU A 148 59.57 -39.39 -14.56
N ALA A 149 58.95 -40.41 -15.17
CA ALA A 149 59.68 -41.52 -15.76
C ALA A 149 60.59 -41.04 -16.91
N ALA A 150 60.07 -40.21 -17.82
CA ALA A 150 60.86 -39.63 -18.91
C ALA A 150 62.02 -38.77 -18.41
N LEU A 151 61.82 -38.00 -17.33
CA LEU A 151 62.89 -37.22 -16.70
C LEU A 151 63.99 -38.12 -16.14
N ARG A 152 63.64 -39.22 -15.48
CA ARG A 152 64.63 -40.20 -14.98
C ARG A 152 65.44 -40.83 -16.10
N THR A 153 64.82 -41.18 -17.22
CA THR A 153 65.53 -41.67 -18.41
C THR A 153 66.52 -40.63 -18.93
N ARG A 154 66.09 -39.37 -19.11
CA ARG A 154 67.00 -38.30 -19.57
C ARG A 154 68.16 -38.05 -18.61
N GLN A 155 67.94 -38.15 -17.31
CA GLN A 155 69.01 -38.04 -16.32
C GLN A 155 70.03 -39.19 -16.44
N ALA A 156 69.57 -40.41 -16.69
CA ALA A 156 70.44 -41.55 -16.93
C ALA A 156 71.26 -41.36 -18.22
N ASP A 157 70.64 -40.88 -19.30
CA ASP A 157 71.33 -40.60 -20.57
C ASP A 157 72.42 -39.53 -20.39
N LEU A 158 72.15 -38.47 -19.61
CA LEU A 158 73.15 -37.45 -19.28
C LEU A 158 74.30 -38.02 -18.44
N ALA A 159 73.99 -38.89 -17.47
CA ALA A 159 75.02 -39.54 -16.66
C ALA A 159 75.91 -40.45 -17.53
N GLN A 160 75.31 -41.20 -18.46
CA GLN A 160 76.03 -42.03 -19.41
C GLN A 160 76.93 -41.18 -20.33
N ALA A 161 76.40 -40.13 -20.94
CA ALA A 161 77.16 -39.24 -21.81
C ALA A 161 78.34 -38.58 -21.07
N ASN A 162 78.14 -38.20 -19.79
CA ASN A 162 79.23 -37.67 -18.96
C ASN A 162 80.29 -38.73 -18.64
N ALA A 163 79.89 -39.98 -18.36
CA ALA A 163 80.82 -41.08 -18.13
C ALA A 163 81.63 -41.42 -19.39
N GLU A 164 80.99 -41.45 -20.57
CA GLU A 164 81.66 -41.64 -21.86
C GLU A 164 82.66 -40.51 -22.14
N ARG A 165 82.26 -39.25 -21.90
CA ARG A 165 83.16 -38.10 -22.01
C ARG A 165 84.36 -38.19 -21.06
N ALA A 166 84.14 -38.62 -19.82
CA ALA A 166 85.21 -38.79 -18.83
C ALA A 166 86.19 -39.89 -19.26
N ARG A 167 85.68 -41.02 -19.76
CA ARG A 167 86.50 -42.10 -20.33
C ARG A 167 87.35 -41.61 -21.51
N ALA A 168 86.72 -40.95 -22.48
CA ALA A 168 87.43 -40.43 -23.66
C ALA A 168 88.56 -39.44 -23.28
N ARG A 169 88.35 -38.62 -22.25
CA ARG A 169 89.40 -37.73 -21.72
C ARG A 169 90.54 -38.47 -21.06
N ALA A 170 90.24 -39.52 -20.29
CA ALA A 170 91.26 -40.34 -19.63
C ALA A 170 92.11 -41.10 -20.64
N ASP A 171 91.51 -41.58 -21.73
CA ASP A 171 92.23 -42.28 -22.80
C ASP A 171 93.21 -41.34 -23.53
N ILE A 172 92.83 -40.10 -23.81
CA ILE A 172 93.73 -39.09 -24.40
C ILE A 172 94.91 -38.78 -23.48
N ALA A 173 94.68 -38.69 -22.16
CA ALA A 173 95.74 -38.38 -21.20
C ALA A 173 96.76 -39.51 -20.98
N ARG A 174 96.48 -40.72 -21.50
CA ARG A 174 97.33 -41.91 -21.34
C ARG A 174 98.34 -42.09 -22.49
N VAL A 175 98.17 -41.37 -23.59
CA VAL A 175 99.03 -41.37 -24.78
C VAL A 175 100.06 -40.27 -24.66
#